data_AF-A0AAE1FY56-F1
#
_entry.id   AF-A0AAE1FY56-F1
#
_cell.length_a   1.000
_cell.length_b   1.000
_cell.length_c   1.000
_cell.angle_alpha   90.00
_cell.angle_beta   90.00
_cell.angle_gamma   90.00
#
_symmetry.space_group_name_H-M   'P 1'
#
loop_
_entity.id
_entity.type
_entity.pdbx_description
1 polymer ?
#
loop_
_entity_poly.entity_id
_entity_poly.type
_entity_poly.pdbx_seq_one_letter_code
_entity_poly.pdbx_strand_id
1 'polypeptide(L)'
;MSTASFRSWRRSVEPWVRLHGRGSPEAGLHIRLCCTPALQCNLDTRYTMLQWEALSTTEVLDAIENLVLKGTNQAVTWTTFFSSQQSHDRSVADFFRQCA
;
A
#
# COMPACT_ATOMS: atom_id res chain seq x y z
N MET A 1 -0.10 -3.96 7.07
CA MET A 1 -1.13 -3.09 6.47
C MET A 1 -2.01 -3.98 5.60
N SER A 2 -3.34 -3.89 5.70
CA SER A 2 -4.24 -4.66 4.82
C SER A 2 -4.34 -4.03 3.43
N THR A 3 -4.78 -4.81 2.44
CA THR A 3 -5.02 -4.34 1.06
C THR A 3 -5.99 -3.15 1.01
N ALA A 4 -7.07 -3.20 1.80
CA ALA A 4 -8.03 -2.11 1.89
C ALA A 4 -7.41 -0.83 2.48
N SER A 5 -6.61 -0.96 3.55
CA SER A 5 -5.89 0.18 4.13
C SER A 5 -4.90 0.79 3.13
N PHE A 6 -4.18 -0.02 2.36
CA PHE A 6 -3.28 0.47 1.32
C PHE A 6 -4.03 1.23 0.22
N ARG A 7 -5.13 0.68 -0.29
CA ARG A 7 -5.96 1.36 -1.32
C ARG A 7 -6.55 2.67 -0.82
N SER A 8 -6.92 2.75 0.47
CA SER A 8 -7.39 4.00 1.09
C SER A 8 -6.26 5.03 1.16
N TRP A 9 -5.08 4.60 1.62
CA TRP A 9 -3.90 5.46 1.68
C TRP A 9 -3.49 5.96 0.30
N ARG A 10 -3.39 5.07 -0.71
CA ARG A 10 -3.06 5.44 -2.09
C ARG A 10 -4.00 6.51 -2.65
N ARG A 11 -5.30 6.40 -2.37
CA ARG A 11 -6.30 7.42 -2.73
C ARG A 11 -6.10 8.75 -2.00
N SER A 12 -5.70 8.73 -0.73
CA SER A 12 -5.42 9.97 0.02
C SER A 12 -4.18 10.73 -0.46
N VAL A 13 -3.22 10.03 -1.07
CA VAL A 13 -2.00 10.62 -1.62
C VAL A 13 -2.25 11.25 -3.00
N GLU A 14 -3.28 10.81 -3.73
CA GLU A 14 -3.55 11.24 -5.10
C GLU A 14 -3.76 12.77 -5.28
N PRO A 15 -4.52 13.48 -4.41
CA PRO A 15 -4.65 14.94 -4.49
C PRO A 15 -3.30 15.65 -4.32
N TRP A 16 -2.45 15.15 -3.41
CA TRP A 16 -1.13 15.71 -3.16
C TRP A 16 -0.21 15.56 -4.39
N VAL A 17 -0.23 14.38 -5.03
CA VAL A 17 0.50 14.12 -6.29
C VAL A 17 0.03 15.03 -7.43
N ARG A 18 -1.27 15.29 -7.52
CA ARG A 18 -1.83 16.21 -8.52
C ARG A 18 -1.37 17.65 -8.31
N LEU A 19 -1.21 18.08 -7.05
CA LEU A 19 -0.79 19.44 -6.70
C LEU A 19 0.73 19.67 -6.88
N HIS A 20 1.56 18.65 -6.61
CA HIS A 20 3.02 18.77 -6.64
C HIS A 20 3.65 18.36 -7.97
N GLY A 21 2.82 17.98 -8.95
CA GLY A 21 3.25 17.56 -10.28
C GLY A 21 3.62 16.07 -10.32
N ARG A 22 3.11 15.35 -11.31
CA ARG A 22 3.28 13.89 -11.49
C ARG A 22 4.72 13.41 -11.75
N GLY A 23 5.67 14.33 -11.91
CA GLY A 23 7.05 14.04 -12.34
C GLY A 23 8.13 14.73 -11.52
N SER A 24 7.80 15.26 -10.34
CA SER A 24 8.79 15.78 -9.41
C SER A 24 9.54 14.59 -8.75
N PRO A 25 10.87 14.47 -8.90
CA PRO A 25 11.68 13.50 -8.15
C PRO A 25 11.46 13.58 -6.64
N GLU A 26 11.19 14.80 -6.15
CA GLU A 26 10.89 15.09 -4.76
C GLU A 26 9.61 14.40 -4.29
N ALA A 27 8.63 14.18 -5.19
CA ALA A 27 7.38 13.53 -4.85
C ALA A 27 7.58 12.06 -4.46
N GLY A 28 8.42 11.34 -5.23
CA GLY A 28 8.78 9.95 -4.94
C GLY A 28 9.54 9.81 -3.62
N LEU A 29 10.50 10.70 -3.40
CA LEU A 29 11.29 10.74 -2.15
C LEU A 29 10.40 11.03 -0.93
N HIS A 30 9.47 11.97 -1.04
CA HIS A 30 8.55 12.28 0.06
C HIS A 30 7.65 11.09 0.41
N ILE A 31 7.10 10.39 -0.59
CA ILE A 31 6.29 9.18 -0.36
C ILE A 31 7.12 8.09 0.34
N ARG A 32 8.39 7.91 -0.07
CA ARG A 32 9.32 7.00 0.61
C ARG A 32 9.52 7.39 2.08
N LEU A 33 9.70 8.67 2.38
CA LEU A 33 9.85 9.15 3.76
C LEU A 33 8.60 8.93 4.62
N CYS A 34 7.41 8.93 4.01
CA CYS A 34 6.15 8.60 4.68
C CYS A 34 5.96 7.10 4.96
N CYS A 35 6.79 6.23 4.38
CA CYS A 35 6.71 4.79 4.64
C CYS A 35 7.26 4.43 6.03
N THR A 36 6.82 3.32 6.60
CA THR A 36 7.38 2.82 7.86
C THR A 36 8.84 2.41 7.67
N PRO A 37 9.69 2.42 8.73
CA PRO A 37 11.10 2.06 8.60
C PRO A 37 11.35 0.68 7.97
N ALA A 38 10.51 -0.30 8.30
CA ALA A 38 10.60 -1.64 7.72
C ALA A 38 10.29 -1.65 6.21
N LEU A 39 9.33 -0.83 5.77
CA LEU A 39 8.99 -0.70 4.35
C LEU A 39 10.08 0.08 3.60
N GLN A 40 10.63 1.15 4.20
CA GLN A 40 11.77 1.89 3.65
C GLN A 40 12.98 0.96 3.41
N CYS A 41 13.35 0.13 4.39
CA CYS A 41 14.45 -0.83 4.25
C CYS A 41 14.22 -1.83 3.09
N ASN A 42 12.99 -2.33 2.94
CA ASN A 42 12.64 -3.22 1.82
C ASN A 42 12.63 -2.51 0.45
N LEU A 43 12.34 -1.22 0.43
CA LEU A 43 12.38 -0.38 -0.76
C LEU A 43 13.84 -0.07 -1.16
N ASP A 44 14.69 0.25 -0.19
CA ASP A 44 16.10 0.62 -0.39
C ASP A 44 16.99 -0.56 -0.80
N THR A 45 16.58 -1.78 -0.43
CA THR A 45 17.25 -3.01 -0.90
C THR A 45 16.93 -3.31 -2.37
N ARG A 46 15.87 -2.73 -2.93
CA ARG A 46 15.43 -2.95 -4.32
C ARG A 46 15.81 -1.83 -5.27
N TYR A 47 15.96 -0.61 -4.76
CA TYR A 47 16.22 0.57 -5.56
C TYR A 47 17.31 1.42 -4.90
N THR A 48 18.30 1.83 -5.69
CA THR A 48 19.26 2.86 -5.26
C THR A 48 18.59 4.23 -5.19
N MET A 49 19.22 5.20 -4.51
CA MET A 49 18.69 6.58 -4.45
C MET A 49 18.54 7.21 -5.86
N LEU A 50 19.50 6.97 -6.75
CA LEU A 50 19.44 7.41 -8.15
C LEU A 50 18.24 6.80 -8.91
N GLN A 51 17.91 5.54 -8.61
CA GLN A 51 16.72 4.91 -9.18
C GLN A 51 15.45 5.54 -8.62
N TRP A 52 15.39 5.80 -7.30
CA TRP A 52 14.26 6.49 -6.67
C TRP A 52 13.98 7.87 -7.27
N GLU A 53 15.03 8.65 -7.53
CA GLU A 53 14.92 9.97 -8.14
C GLU A 53 14.44 9.93 -9.60
N ALA A 54 14.67 8.80 -10.29
CA ALA A 54 14.23 8.60 -11.66
C ALA A 54 12.80 8.04 -11.79
N LEU A 55 12.22 7.53 -10.70
CA LEU A 55 10.86 6.96 -10.72
C LEU A 55 9.81 8.07 -10.76
N SER A 56 8.82 7.89 -11.62
CA SER A 56 7.58 8.66 -11.54
C SER A 56 6.82 8.32 -10.27
N THR A 57 5.96 9.23 -9.83
CA THR A 57 5.13 9.01 -8.64
C THR A 57 4.24 7.78 -8.76
N THR A 58 3.78 7.43 -9.97
CA THR A 58 3.00 6.22 -10.21
C THR A 58 3.83 4.96 -9.96
N GLU A 59 5.06 4.93 -10.48
CA GLU A 59 5.97 3.79 -10.31
C GLU A 59 6.38 3.61 -8.85
N VAL A 60 6.56 4.70 -8.11
CA VAL A 60 6.78 4.68 -6.65
C VAL A 60 5.62 3.98 -5.95
N LEU A 61 4.38 4.37 -6.26
CA LEU A 61 3.18 3.78 -5.65
C LEU A 61 3.04 2.30 -6.01
N ASP A 62 3.37 1.91 -7.25
CA ASP A 62 3.31 0.53 -7.69
C ASP A 62 4.42 -0.34 -7.05
N ALA A 63 5.61 0.21 -6.82
CA ALA A 63 6.67 -0.47 -6.08
C ALA A 63 6.25 -0.76 -4.63
N ILE A 64 5.60 0.22 -3.98
CA ILE A 64 5.06 0.05 -2.63
C ILE A 64 3.91 -0.96 -2.63
N GLU A 65 2.99 -0.89 -3.59
CA GLU A 65 1.89 -1.84 -3.73
C GLU A 65 2.41 -3.28 -3.85
N ASN A 66 3.41 -3.49 -4.71
CA ASN A 66 4.02 -4.80 -4.90
C ASN A 66 4.65 -5.35 -3.61
N LEU A 67 5.22 -4.51 -2.75
CA LEU A 67 5.79 -4.96 -1.47
C LEU A 67 4.71 -5.24 -0.43
N VAL A 68 3.71 -4.37 -0.33
CA VAL A 68 2.63 -4.52 0.66
C VAL A 68 1.72 -5.70 0.29
N LEU A 69 1.40 -5.86 -1.00
CA LEU A 69 0.44 -6.86 -1.48
C LEU A 69 1.06 -8.21 -1.88
N LYS A 70 2.37 -8.29 -2.23
CA LYS A 70 3.01 -9.62 -2.38
C LYS A 70 3.09 -10.38 -1.05
N GLY A 71 2.95 -9.71 0.08
CA GLY A 71 2.80 -10.38 1.38
C GLY A 71 1.46 -11.11 1.55
N THR A 72 0.44 -10.74 0.79
CA THR A 72 -0.86 -11.42 0.74
C THR A 72 -0.86 -12.44 -0.39
N ASN A 73 -0.21 -13.59 -0.18
CA ASN A 73 -0.49 -14.78 -0.99
C ASN A 73 -2.00 -15.00 -0.93
N GLN A 74 -2.65 -15.21 -2.08
CA GLN A 74 -4.10 -15.49 -2.12
C GLN A 74 -4.48 -16.57 -1.12
N ALA A 75 -3.63 -17.59 -0.93
CA ALA A 75 -3.83 -18.61 0.09
C ALA A 75 -3.98 -18.01 1.50
N VAL A 76 -3.14 -17.06 1.91
CA VAL A 76 -3.24 -16.38 3.22
C VAL A 76 -4.53 -15.55 3.31
N THR A 77 -4.93 -14.89 2.23
CA THR A 77 -6.18 -14.13 2.17
C THR A 77 -7.40 -15.05 2.30
N TRP A 78 -7.41 -16.17 1.57
CA TRP A 78 -8.45 -17.20 1.67
C TRP A 78 -8.48 -17.85 3.04
N THR A 79 -7.34 -18.20 3.62
CA THR A 79 -7.27 -18.75 4.97
C THR A 79 -7.81 -17.75 5.98
N THR A 80 -7.46 -16.46 5.88
CA THR A 80 -7.98 -15.42 6.79
C THR A 80 -9.50 -15.28 6.66
N PHE A 81 -10.03 -15.30 5.42
CA PHE A 81 -11.47 -15.25 5.17
C PHE A 81 -12.21 -16.46 5.75
N PHE A 82 -11.76 -17.68 5.43
CA PHE A 82 -12.41 -18.91 5.90
C PHE A 82 -12.19 -19.18 7.39
N SER A 83 -11.16 -18.60 8.00
CA SER A 83 -10.92 -18.70 9.45
C SER A 83 -11.64 -17.61 10.24
N SER A 84 -12.21 -16.60 9.58
CA SER A 84 -12.98 -15.54 10.24
C SER A 84 -14.41 -16.02 10.48
N GLN A 85 -14.80 -16.21 11.73
CA GLN A 85 -16.20 -16.46 12.08
C GLN A 85 -16.93 -15.13 12.31
N GLN A 86 -18.15 -15.03 11.78
CA GLN A 86 -19.03 -13.92 12.10
C GLN A 86 -19.47 -14.05 13.57
N SER A 87 -19.14 -13.05 14.39
CA SER A 87 -19.58 -12.99 15.77
C SER A 87 -21.08 -12.68 15.86
N HIS A 88 -21.76 -13.23 16.87
CA HIS A 88 -23.22 -13.13 17.05
C HIS A 88 -23.75 -11.70 17.18
N ASP A 89 -22.89 -10.76 17.56
CA ASP A 89 -23.17 -9.34 17.77
C ASP A 89 -22.99 -8.49 16.50
N ARG A 90 -22.52 -9.08 15.39
CA ARG A 90 -22.13 -8.32 14.20
C ARG A 90 -23.08 -8.53 13.03
N SER A 91 -23.45 -7.44 12.38
CA SER A 91 -24.25 -7.49 11.14
C SER A 91 -23.47 -8.17 10.02
N VAL A 92 -24.19 -8.91 9.17
CA VAL A 92 -23.62 -9.57 7.98
C VAL A 92 -22.93 -8.54 7.08
N ALA A 93 -23.54 -7.36 6.92
CA ALA A 93 -23.00 -6.28 6.08
C ALA A 93 -21.64 -5.77 6.60
N ASP A 94 -21.46 -5.65 7.91
CA ASP A 94 -20.19 -5.20 8.48
C ASP A 94 -19.10 -6.28 8.47
N PHE A 95 -19.50 -7.56 8.60
CA PHE A 95 -18.59 -8.69 8.44
C PHE A 95 -17.99 -8.73 7.02
N PHE A 96 -18.83 -8.68 5.98
CA PHE A 96 -18.35 -8.67 4.60
C PHE A 96 -17.55 -7.41 4.24
N ARG A 97 -17.84 -6.26 4.86
CA ARG A 97 -17.07 -5.02 4.63
C ARG A 97 -15.64 -5.07 5.18
N GLN A 98 -15.38 -5.91 6.18
CA GLN A 98 -14.04 -6.10 6.75
C GLN A 98 -13.24 -7.18 6.04
N CYS A 99 -13.94 -8.16 5.45
CA CYS A 99 -13.35 -9.30 4.75
C CYS A 99 -13.01 -9.03 3.26
N ALA A 100 -13.48 -7.91 2.70
CA ALA A 100 -13.22 -7.46 1.32
C ALA A 100 -12.04 -6.48 1.23
#